data_AF-A0A509KXA9-F1
#
_entry.id   AF-A0A509KXA9-F1
#
_cell.length_a   1.000
_cell.length_b   1.000
_cell.length_c   1.000
_cell.angle_alpha   90.00
_cell.angle_beta   90.00
_cell.angle_gamma   90.00
#
_symmetry.space_group_name_H-M   'P 1'
#
loop_
_entity.id
_entity.type
_entity.pdbx_description
1 polymer ?
#
loop_
_entity_poly.entity_id
_entity_poly.type
_entity_poly.pdbx_seq_one_letter_code
_entity_poly.pdbx_strand_id
1 'polypeptide(L)'
;QGRDLEKFADREAPQVPIINHPDVRRMLLWMKAHVEGMRSFAYYTVRCFDKLANTEKAEEKEHYQGLVDLLTPLVKAYCSQRGFDVCIEAIQVYGGYGYTQEYPVEQIARDCKITSLYEGTDGIQAMDLLARKLGMKKGKVFLEFLEKIQKTIAHARKHEALVPMADRLEAAMNTLGESAIHLGRKAMSPEFKKTFAHAFPFLEVMGDVTMGWMLLWRAAVASEKLQEGAKKKDVGFYEGQLQSAKFFINTVLPVTHGKMASIQDLDGSAIEIEDVGFGGV
;
A
#
# COMPACT_ATOMS: atom_id res chain seq x y z
N GLN A 1 22.42 23.10 -1.86
CA GLN A 1 21.06 23.54 -1.50
C GLN A 1 20.63 24.65 -2.46
N GLY A 2 19.34 24.74 -2.78
CA GLY A 2 18.79 25.72 -3.73
C GLY A 2 18.18 26.94 -3.03
N ARG A 3 17.67 27.88 -3.83
CA ARG A 3 16.86 29.00 -3.35
C ARG A 3 15.38 28.63 -3.32
N ASP A 4 14.60 29.38 -2.56
CA ASP A 4 13.15 29.26 -2.61
C ASP A 4 12.64 29.45 -4.06
N LEU A 5 11.69 28.63 -4.49
CA LEU A 5 11.13 28.69 -5.83
C LEU A 5 10.43 30.02 -6.11
N GLU A 6 9.80 30.63 -5.10
CA GLU A 6 9.18 31.94 -5.24
C GLU A 6 10.20 33.05 -5.52
N LYS A 7 11.47 32.81 -5.17
CA LYS A 7 12.58 33.75 -5.35
C LYS A 7 13.62 33.25 -6.36
N PHE A 8 13.24 32.32 -7.24
CA PHE A 8 14.19 31.68 -8.17
C PHE A 8 14.94 32.69 -9.07
N ALA A 9 14.29 33.80 -9.46
CA ALA A 9 14.88 34.85 -10.28
C ALA A 9 15.87 35.76 -9.50
N ASP A 10 15.75 35.82 -8.18
CA ASP A 10 16.62 36.63 -7.33
C ASP A 10 17.94 35.88 -7.06
N ARG A 11 19.04 36.43 -7.57
CA ARG A 11 20.38 35.84 -7.39
C ARG A 11 20.95 36.08 -5.99
N GLU A 12 20.43 37.03 -5.25
CA GLU A 12 20.89 37.36 -3.90
C GLU A 12 20.01 36.72 -2.82
N ALA A 13 18.90 36.09 -3.19
CA ALA A 13 18.03 35.40 -2.24
C ALA A 13 18.80 34.27 -1.51
N PRO A 14 18.61 34.14 -0.17
CA PRO A 14 19.30 33.16 0.63
C PRO A 14 18.89 31.73 0.25
N GLN A 15 19.81 30.78 0.47
CA GLN A 15 19.50 29.36 0.36
C GLN A 15 18.52 28.94 1.45
N VAL A 16 17.67 27.97 1.13
CA VAL A 16 16.68 27.42 2.05
C VAL A 16 16.98 25.95 2.35
N PRO A 17 16.58 25.44 3.53
CA PRO A 17 16.59 24.00 3.79
C PRO A 17 15.80 23.25 2.73
N ILE A 18 16.27 22.06 2.36
CA ILE A 18 15.70 21.31 1.23
C ILE A 18 14.21 20.94 1.41
N ILE A 19 13.72 20.87 2.65
CA ILE A 19 12.30 20.63 2.95
C ILE A 19 11.37 21.76 2.47
N ASN A 20 11.91 22.92 2.12
CA ASN A 20 11.16 24.00 1.49
C ASN A 20 10.99 23.79 -0.02
N HIS A 21 11.70 22.83 -0.63
CA HIS A 21 11.48 22.46 -2.01
C HIS A 21 10.28 21.50 -2.14
N PRO A 22 9.31 21.77 -3.05
CA PRO A 22 8.10 20.97 -3.20
C PRO A 22 8.36 19.49 -3.49
N ASP A 23 9.37 19.17 -4.30
CA ASP A 23 9.68 17.79 -4.62
C ASP A 23 10.15 17.01 -3.38
N VAL A 24 11.02 17.60 -2.56
CA VAL A 24 11.44 17.00 -1.29
C VAL A 24 10.24 16.79 -0.36
N ARG A 25 9.28 17.73 -0.30
CA ARG A 25 8.04 17.53 0.47
C ARG A 25 7.19 16.40 -0.10
N ARG A 26 7.09 16.26 -1.43
CA ARG A 26 6.41 15.16 -2.10
C ARG A 26 7.06 13.83 -1.72
N MET A 27 8.38 13.72 -1.81
CA MET A 27 9.13 12.52 -1.44
C MET A 27 8.91 12.15 0.04
N LEU A 28 9.09 13.11 0.94
CA LEU A 28 8.91 12.89 2.39
C LEU A 28 7.46 12.51 2.75
N LEU A 29 6.47 13.11 2.10
CA LEU A 29 5.06 12.77 2.34
C LEU A 29 4.69 11.40 1.75
N TRP A 30 5.26 11.04 0.61
CA TRP A 30 5.12 9.71 0.03
C TRP A 30 5.71 8.64 0.94
N MET A 31 6.92 8.85 1.45
CA MET A 31 7.57 7.96 2.43
C MET A 31 6.73 7.83 3.69
N LYS A 32 6.29 8.96 4.26
CA LYS A 32 5.47 9.01 5.48
C LYS A 32 4.16 8.23 5.30
N ALA A 33 3.42 8.46 4.22
CA ALA A 33 2.15 7.80 3.98
C ALA A 33 2.30 6.27 3.84
N HIS A 34 3.34 5.80 3.14
CA HIS A 34 3.64 4.37 3.03
C HIS A 34 4.04 3.77 4.38
N VAL A 35 4.98 4.38 5.11
CA VAL A 35 5.43 3.87 6.40
C VAL A 35 4.28 3.82 7.42
N GLU A 36 3.44 4.85 7.48
CA GLU A 36 2.28 4.86 8.38
C GLU A 36 1.21 3.85 8.00
N GLY A 37 0.90 3.71 6.71
CA GLY A 37 -0.03 2.71 6.20
C GLY A 37 0.46 1.29 6.50
N MET A 38 1.71 0.97 6.16
CA MET A 38 2.32 -0.34 6.38
C MET A 38 2.40 -0.68 7.86
N ARG A 39 2.77 0.28 8.72
CA ARG A 39 2.79 0.08 10.18
C ARG A 39 1.40 -0.22 10.73
N SER A 40 0.38 0.54 10.31
CA SER A 40 -1.00 0.29 10.72
C SER A 40 -1.49 -1.07 10.24
N PHE A 41 -1.13 -1.47 9.01
CA PHE A 41 -1.50 -2.77 8.47
C PHE A 41 -0.82 -3.93 9.22
N ALA A 42 0.47 -3.79 9.53
CA ALA A 42 1.20 -4.76 10.32
C ALA A 42 0.58 -4.93 11.72
N TYR A 43 0.29 -3.82 12.42
CA TYR A 43 -0.38 -3.91 13.72
C TYR A 43 -1.80 -4.44 13.65
N TYR A 44 -2.55 -4.14 12.58
CA TYR A 44 -3.85 -4.74 12.34
C TYR A 44 -3.74 -6.26 12.22
N THR A 45 -2.77 -6.74 11.44
CA THR A 45 -2.54 -8.17 11.22
C THR A 45 -2.09 -8.86 12.52
N VAL A 46 -1.16 -8.26 13.28
CA VAL A 46 -0.76 -8.74 14.61
C VAL A 46 -1.96 -8.83 15.55
N ARG A 47 -2.85 -7.83 15.56
CA ARG A 47 -4.09 -7.89 16.34
C ARG A 47 -4.97 -9.08 15.94
N CYS A 48 -5.03 -9.44 14.64
CA CYS A 48 -5.73 -10.65 14.19
C CYS A 48 -5.06 -11.93 14.73
N PHE A 49 -3.72 -12.00 14.72
CA PHE A 49 -2.98 -13.10 15.35
C PHE A 49 -3.29 -13.22 16.84
N ASP A 50 -3.25 -12.11 17.59
CA ASP A 50 -3.57 -12.11 19.02
C ASP A 50 -5.01 -12.57 19.27
N LYS A 51 -5.97 -12.08 18.48
CA LYS A 51 -7.36 -12.50 18.60
C LYS A 51 -7.56 -13.98 18.29
N LEU A 52 -6.86 -14.51 17.29
CA LEU A 52 -6.86 -15.93 16.94
C LEU A 52 -6.29 -16.79 18.08
N ALA A 53 -5.19 -16.36 18.69
CA ALA A 53 -4.51 -17.11 19.75
C ALA A 53 -5.29 -17.13 21.07
N ASN A 54 -6.08 -16.09 21.34
CA ASN A 54 -6.73 -15.88 22.64
C ASN A 54 -8.25 -16.13 22.64
N THR A 55 -8.88 -16.43 21.50
CA THR A 55 -10.32 -16.73 21.47
C THR A 55 -10.60 -18.21 21.72
N GLU A 56 -11.60 -18.49 22.55
CA GLU A 56 -12.12 -19.84 22.80
C GLU A 56 -13.29 -20.20 21.89
N LYS A 57 -13.87 -19.22 21.19
CA LYS A 57 -15.03 -19.45 20.32
C LYS A 57 -14.59 -19.95 18.95
N ALA A 58 -15.12 -21.10 18.53
CA ALA A 58 -14.78 -21.71 17.25
C ALA A 58 -15.02 -20.78 16.04
N GLU A 59 -16.12 -20.02 16.05
CA GLU A 59 -16.46 -19.08 14.98
C GLU A 59 -15.45 -17.92 14.88
N GLU A 60 -15.06 -17.34 16.02
CA GLU A 60 -14.04 -16.28 16.05
C GLU A 60 -12.68 -16.83 15.61
N LYS A 61 -12.34 -18.06 16.02
CA LYS A 61 -11.11 -18.73 15.60
C LYS A 61 -11.05 -18.91 14.08
N GLU A 62 -12.11 -19.41 13.47
CA GLU A 62 -12.19 -19.55 12.01
C GLU A 62 -12.10 -18.19 11.30
N HIS A 63 -12.81 -17.17 11.81
CA HIS A 63 -12.77 -15.82 11.26
C HIS A 63 -11.36 -15.22 11.26
N TYR A 64 -10.68 -15.22 12.42
CA TYR A 64 -9.35 -14.63 12.52
C TYR A 64 -8.29 -15.47 11.80
N GLN A 65 -8.43 -16.79 11.75
CA GLN A 65 -7.55 -17.65 10.95
C GLN A 65 -7.63 -17.27 9.47
N GLY A 66 -8.85 -17.13 8.92
CA GLY A 66 -9.03 -16.71 7.54
C GLY A 66 -8.38 -15.36 7.25
N LEU A 67 -8.60 -14.36 8.11
CA LEU A 67 -7.97 -13.05 7.95
C LEU A 67 -6.45 -13.12 8.03
N VAL A 68 -5.89 -13.84 9.00
CA VAL A 68 -4.44 -14.04 9.10
C VAL A 68 -3.90 -14.67 7.81
N ASP A 69 -4.55 -15.72 7.31
CA ASP A 69 -4.11 -16.43 6.11
C ASP A 69 -4.15 -15.55 4.86
N LEU A 70 -5.13 -14.64 4.75
CA LEU A 70 -5.27 -13.71 3.63
C LEU A 70 -4.27 -12.54 3.73
N LEU A 71 -4.11 -11.96 4.93
CA LEU A 71 -3.35 -10.73 5.11
C LEU A 71 -1.84 -10.96 5.20
N THR A 72 -1.40 -12.13 5.68
CA THR A 72 0.03 -12.47 5.83
C THR A 72 0.84 -12.32 4.54
N PRO A 73 0.45 -12.91 3.38
CA PRO A 73 1.21 -12.73 2.15
C PRO A 73 1.25 -11.27 1.68
N LEU A 74 0.19 -10.51 1.97
CA LEU A 74 0.12 -9.08 1.67
C LEU A 74 1.10 -8.29 2.55
N VAL A 75 1.14 -8.54 3.87
CA VAL A 75 2.13 -7.94 4.78
C VAL A 75 3.54 -8.29 4.32
N LYS A 76 3.81 -9.54 3.95
CA LYS A 76 5.12 -9.98 3.50
C LYS A 76 5.52 -9.25 2.21
N ALA A 77 4.80 -9.46 1.12
CA ALA A 77 5.25 -9.05 -0.20
C ALA A 77 5.05 -7.55 -0.47
N TYR A 78 3.91 -6.99 -0.08
CA TYR A 78 3.67 -5.57 -0.33
C TYR A 78 4.58 -4.70 0.53
N CYS A 79 4.71 -5.01 1.83
CA CYS A 79 5.52 -4.18 2.72
C CYS A 79 7.03 -4.35 2.49
N SER A 80 7.51 -5.50 2.03
CA SER A 80 8.92 -5.65 1.64
C SER A 80 9.25 -4.83 0.39
N GLN A 81 8.41 -4.92 -0.65
CA GLN A 81 8.59 -4.12 -1.86
C GLN A 81 8.50 -2.61 -1.57
N ARG A 82 7.42 -2.14 -0.94
CA ARG A 82 7.26 -0.71 -0.62
C ARG A 82 8.21 -0.23 0.46
N GLY A 83 8.64 -1.10 1.36
CA GLY A 83 9.72 -0.82 2.31
C GLY A 83 11.03 -0.52 1.60
N PHE A 84 11.39 -1.32 0.59
CA PHE A 84 12.56 -1.07 -0.23
C PHE A 84 12.44 0.24 -1.02
N ASP A 85 11.29 0.51 -1.64
CA ASP A 85 11.04 1.75 -2.39
C ASP A 85 11.18 2.99 -1.48
N VAL A 86 10.70 2.93 -0.23
CA VAL A 86 10.92 3.98 0.77
C VAL A 86 12.41 4.19 1.08
N CYS A 87 13.21 3.12 1.11
CA CYS A 87 14.65 3.23 1.33
C CYS A 87 15.35 3.92 0.13
N ILE A 88 14.91 3.62 -1.09
CA ILE A 88 15.41 4.28 -2.30
C ILE A 88 15.04 5.77 -2.32
N GLU A 89 13.81 6.11 -1.96
CA GLU A 89 13.40 7.52 -1.85
C GLU A 89 14.21 8.24 -0.75
N ALA A 90 14.55 7.55 0.35
CA ALA A 90 15.43 8.10 1.39
C ALA A 90 16.82 8.43 0.86
N ILE A 91 17.43 7.55 0.05
CA ILE A 91 18.70 7.82 -0.64
C ILE A 91 18.56 9.07 -1.51
N GLN A 92 17.47 9.18 -2.29
CA GLN A 92 17.22 10.32 -3.17
C GLN A 92 17.10 11.64 -2.40
N VAL A 93 16.45 11.65 -1.23
CA VAL A 93 16.34 12.83 -0.35
C VAL A 93 17.71 13.32 0.11
N TYR A 94 18.67 12.42 0.34
CA TYR A 94 20.05 12.77 0.70
C TYR A 94 20.91 13.19 -0.51
N GLY A 95 20.42 13.01 -1.74
CA GLY A 95 21.18 13.29 -2.96
C GLY A 95 22.45 12.45 -3.04
N GLY A 96 23.56 13.03 -3.50
CA GLY A 96 24.84 12.32 -3.65
C GLY A 96 25.37 11.70 -2.35
N TYR A 97 25.13 12.34 -1.20
CA TYR A 97 25.50 11.80 0.10
C TYR A 97 24.73 10.53 0.47
N GLY A 98 23.52 10.35 -0.08
CA GLY A 98 22.74 9.13 0.11
C GLY A 98 23.38 7.90 -0.53
N TYR A 99 24.32 8.10 -1.46
CA TYR A 99 25.08 7.02 -2.11
C TYR A 99 26.43 6.74 -1.42
N THR A 100 26.74 7.47 -0.35
CA THR A 100 27.97 7.29 0.43
C THR A 100 27.69 6.50 1.70
N GLN A 101 28.71 5.81 2.22
CA GLN A 101 28.62 5.05 3.47
C GLN A 101 28.64 5.93 4.74
N GLU A 102 28.78 7.24 4.59
CA GLU A 102 28.74 8.19 5.73
C GLU A 102 27.35 8.26 6.35
N TYR A 103 26.29 8.05 5.54
CA TYR A 103 24.91 8.05 6.00
C TYR A 103 24.29 6.64 5.87
N PRO A 104 23.42 6.24 6.81
CA PRO A 104 22.95 4.85 6.89
C PRO A 104 21.93 4.46 5.80
N VAL A 105 21.44 5.41 5.00
CA VAL A 105 20.35 5.16 4.04
C VAL A 105 20.70 4.11 2.98
N GLU A 106 21.96 4.06 2.53
CA GLU A 106 22.44 3.02 1.60
C GLU A 106 22.42 1.63 2.25
N GLN A 107 22.87 1.55 3.51
CA GLN A 107 22.88 0.30 4.27
C GLN A 107 21.46 -0.20 4.52
N ILE A 108 20.55 0.69 4.93
CA ILE A 108 19.15 0.33 5.16
C ILE A 108 18.52 -0.21 3.87
N ALA A 109 18.82 0.37 2.71
CA ALA A 109 18.32 -0.14 1.42
C ALA A 109 18.87 -1.55 1.11
N ARG A 110 20.18 -1.78 1.29
CA ARG A 110 20.79 -3.11 1.12
C ARG A 110 20.18 -4.15 2.06
N ASP A 111 20.06 -3.81 3.34
CA ASP A 111 19.55 -4.69 4.38
C ASP A 111 18.04 -4.94 4.20
N CYS A 112 17.30 -4.01 3.61
CA CYS A 112 15.88 -4.17 3.30
C CYS A 112 15.64 -5.11 2.11
N LYS A 113 16.53 -5.14 1.11
CA LYS A 113 16.26 -5.88 -0.14
C LYS A 113 16.01 -7.37 0.07
N ILE A 114 16.68 -7.98 1.06
CA ILE A 114 16.51 -9.41 1.37
C ILE A 114 15.06 -9.77 1.73
N THR A 115 14.28 -8.81 2.22
CA THR A 115 12.90 -9.06 2.69
C THR A 115 11.95 -9.46 1.56
N SER A 116 12.22 -9.02 0.32
CA SER A 116 11.49 -9.44 -0.89
C SER A 116 11.85 -10.85 -1.38
N LEU A 117 12.90 -11.46 -0.84
CA LEU A 117 13.52 -12.67 -1.38
C LEU A 117 13.33 -13.90 -0.48
N TYR A 118 13.65 -13.78 0.81
CA TYR A 118 13.55 -14.90 1.75
C TYR A 118 12.09 -15.29 2.07
N GLU A 119 11.87 -16.43 2.73
CA GLU A 119 10.54 -16.90 3.16
C GLU A 119 9.48 -16.88 2.03
N GLY A 120 9.93 -17.17 0.81
CA GLY A 120 9.17 -17.08 -0.43
C GLY A 120 9.27 -15.70 -1.08
N THR A 121 9.72 -15.65 -2.34
CA THR A 121 9.81 -14.39 -3.09
C THR A 121 8.45 -13.73 -3.25
N ASP A 122 8.42 -12.42 -3.50
CA ASP A 122 7.15 -11.70 -3.59
C ASP A 122 6.25 -12.20 -4.73
N GLY A 123 6.84 -12.72 -5.82
CA GLY A 123 6.10 -13.42 -6.87
C GLY A 123 5.45 -14.72 -6.37
N ILE A 124 6.14 -15.51 -5.54
CA ILE A 124 5.57 -16.72 -4.91
C ILE A 124 4.43 -16.35 -3.96
N GLN A 125 4.59 -15.30 -3.16
CA GLN A 125 3.54 -14.79 -2.26
C GLN A 125 2.31 -14.31 -3.04
N ALA A 126 2.53 -13.66 -4.18
CA ALA A 126 1.45 -13.22 -5.06
C ALA A 126 0.71 -14.39 -5.72
N MET A 127 1.43 -15.41 -6.18
CA MET A 127 0.81 -16.63 -6.71
C MET A 127 0.05 -17.39 -5.63
N ASP A 128 0.55 -17.44 -4.39
CA ASP A 128 -0.17 -17.99 -3.24
C ASP A 128 -1.49 -17.24 -2.98
N LEU A 129 -1.43 -15.90 -2.92
CA LEU A 129 -2.59 -15.05 -2.74
C LEU A 129 -3.69 -15.40 -3.75
N LEU A 130 -3.34 -15.41 -5.04
CA LEU A 130 -4.28 -15.69 -6.13
C LEU A 130 -4.77 -17.15 -6.12
N ALA A 131 -3.87 -18.13 -6.01
CA ALA A 131 -4.20 -19.55 -6.16
C ALA A 131 -4.95 -20.12 -4.96
N ARG A 132 -4.59 -19.70 -3.74
CA ARG A 132 -5.04 -20.36 -2.50
C ARG A 132 -5.87 -19.42 -1.62
N LYS A 133 -5.45 -18.17 -1.45
CA LYS A 133 -6.02 -17.28 -0.42
C LYS A 133 -7.34 -16.63 -0.86
N LEU A 134 -7.43 -16.16 -2.11
CA LEU A 134 -8.68 -15.54 -2.61
C LEU A 134 -9.86 -16.52 -2.64
N GLY A 135 -9.61 -17.79 -2.97
CA GLY A 135 -10.65 -18.83 -3.04
C GLY A 135 -11.06 -19.41 -1.68
N MET A 136 -10.39 -19.07 -0.59
CA MET A 136 -10.65 -19.64 0.73
C MET A 136 -12.11 -19.51 1.12
N LYS A 137 -12.71 -20.63 1.57
CA LYS A 137 -14.11 -20.68 1.99
C LYS A 137 -15.05 -20.09 0.92
N LYS A 138 -14.80 -20.43 -0.35
CA LYS A 138 -15.56 -19.94 -1.52
C LYS A 138 -15.55 -18.40 -1.63
N GLY A 139 -14.42 -17.77 -1.29
CA GLY A 139 -14.24 -16.31 -1.33
C GLY A 139 -14.76 -15.55 -0.11
N LYS A 140 -15.35 -16.23 0.88
CA LYS A 140 -15.92 -15.59 2.08
C LYS A 140 -14.90 -14.71 2.81
N VAL A 141 -13.66 -15.18 2.96
CA VAL A 141 -12.60 -14.43 3.67
C VAL A 141 -12.26 -13.12 2.96
N PHE A 142 -12.21 -13.12 1.62
CA PHE A 142 -11.96 -11.91 0.84
C PHE A 142 -13.14 -10.93 0.94
N LEU A 143 -14.39 -11.41 0.92
CA LEU A 143 -15.56 -10.57 1.15
C LEU A 143 -15.57 -9.93 2.55
N GLU A 144 -15.18 -10.69 3.58
CA GLU A 144 -15.02 -10.16 4.94
C GLU A 144 -13.93 -9.08 5.03
N PHE A 145 -12.85 -9.21 4.25
CA PHE A 145 -11.83 -8.17 4.11
C PHE A 145 -12.40 -6.89 3.49
N LEU A 146 -13.13 -6.99 2.37
CA LEU A 146 -13.80 -5.84 1.76
C LEU A 146 -14.81 -5.19 2.71
N GLU A 147 -15.56 -5.98 3.48
CA GLU A 147 -16.51 -5.48 4.47
C GLU A 147 -15.84 -4.61 5.54
N LYS A 148 -14.61 -4.95 5.96
CA LYS A 148 -13.86 -4.12 6.92
C LYS A 148 -13.46 -2.78 6.33
N ILE A 149 -13.06 -2.74 5.06
CA ILE A 149 -12.79 -1.50 4.34
C ILE A 149 -14.08 -0.67 4.26
N GLN A 150 -15.20 -1.29 3.87
CA GLN A 150 -16.51 -0.64 3.80
C GLN A 150 -16.94 -0.03 5.15
N LYS A 151 -16.71 -0.74 6.26
CA LYS A 151 -16.97 -0.21 7.61
C LYS A 151 -16.16 1.05 7.90
N THR A 152 -14.88 1.09 7.50
CA THR A 152 -14.06 2.30 7.64
C THR A 152 -14.54 3.43 6.72
N ILE A 153 -14.92 3.14 5.48
CA ILE A 153 -15.50 4.13 4.55
C ILE A 153 -16.76 4.76 5.18
N ALA A 154 -17.68 3.93 5.68
CA ALA A 154 -18.89 4.39 6.34
C ALA A 154 -18.60 5.21 7.61
N HIS A 155 -17.56 4.84 8.38
CA HIS A 155 -17.12 5.61 9.54
C HIS A 155 -16.54 6.97 9.13
N ALA A 156 -15.67 7.00 8.13
CA ALA A 156 -15.07 8.24 7.62
C ALA A 156 -16.11 9.20 7.07
N ARG A 157 -17.18 8.71 6.42
CA ARG A 157 -18.30 9.53 5.92
C ARG A 157 -19.07 10.30 7.00
N LYS A 158 -18.90 9.96 8.28
CA LYS A 158 -19.43 10.78 9.39
C LYS A 158 -18.70 12.12 9.55
N HIS A 159 -17.55 12.28 8.91
CA HIS A 159 -16.74 13.48 8.90
C HIS A 159 -16.76 14.09 7.50
N GLU A 160 -17.42 15.22 7.33
CA GLU A 160 -17.64 15.87 6.01
C GLU A 160 -16.33 16.04 5.21
N ALA A 161 -15.25 16.46 5.89
CA ALA A 161 -13.94 16.65 5.26
C ALA A 161 -13.30 15.36 4.70
N LEU A 162 -13.76 14.17 5.12
CA LEU A 162 -13.24 12.88 4.67
C LEU A 162 -14.07 12.24 3.56
N VAL A 163 -15.29 12.73 3.29
CA VAL A 163 -16.21 12.14 2.31
C VAL A 163 -15.55 11.96 0.93
N PRO A 164 -14.85 12.96 0.35
CA PRO A 164 -14.23 12.79 -0.96
C PRO A 164 -13.15 11.69 -1.01
N MET A 165 -12.43 11.48 0.11
CA MET A 165 -11.45 10.41 0.21
C MET A 165 -12.11 9.04 0.38
N ALA A 166 -13.20 8.99 1.16
CA ALA A 166 -13.99 7.77 1.35
C ALA A 166 -14.58 7.27 0.02
N ASP A 167 -15.11 8.18 -0.81
CA ASP A 167 -15.69 7.83 -2.11
C ASP A 167 -14.63 7.32 -3.10
N ARG A 168 -13.45 7.93 -3.12
CA ARG A 168 -12.32 7.46 -3.94
C ARG A 168 -11.84 6.07 -3.51
N LEU A 169 -11.77 5.81 -2.20
CA LEU A 169 -11.42 4.49 -1.70
C LEU A 169 -12.49 3.45 -2.01
N GLU A 170 -13.77 3.80 -1.89
CA GLU A 170 -14.88 2.91 -2.25
C GLU A 170 -14.82 2.51 -3.72
N ALA A 171 -14.56 3.46 -4.63
CA ALA A 171 -14.37 3.17 -6.05
C ALA A 171 -13.21 2.19 -6.29
N ALA A 172 -12.05 2.41 -5.68
CA ALA A 172 -10.90 1.51 -5.80
C ALA A 172 -11.18 0.12 -5.21
N MET A 173 -11.87 0.04 -4.07
CA MET A 173 -12.27 -1.20 -3.43
C MET A 173 -13.23 -2.01 -4.31
N ASN A 174 -14.20 -1.35 -4.95
CA ASN A 174 -15.14 -2.02 -5.86
C ASN A 174 -14.42 -2.59 -7.09
N THR A 175 -13.55 -1.81 -7.74
CA THR A 175 -12.74 -2.28 -8.87
C THR A 175 -11.78 -3.42 -8.47
N LEU A 176 -11.25 -3.40 -7.24
CA LEU A 176 -10.47 -4.52 -6.70
C LEU A 176 -11.31 -5.79 -6.60
N GLY A 177 -12.54 -5.69 -6.10
CA GLY A 177 -13.48 -6.81 -6.03
C GLY A 177 -13.80 -7.39 -7.41
N GLU A 178 -14.06 -6.54 -8.40
CA GLU A 178 -14.27 -6.93 -9.80
C GLU A 178 -13.04 -7.64 -10.38
N SER A 179 -11.84 -7.12 -10.11
CA SER A 179 -10.57 -7.69 -10.56
C SER A 179 -10.29 -9.06 -9.93
N ALA A 180 -10.61 -9.23 -8.65
CA ALA A 180 -10.50 -10.52 -7.97
C ALA A 180 -11.43 -11.58 -8.59
N ILE A 181 -12.68 -11.20 -8.91
CA ILE A 181 -13.65 -12.09 -9.58
C ILE A 181 -13.17 -12.44 -10.99
N HIS A 182 -12.68 -11.46 -11.74
CA HIS A 182 -12.14 -11.68 -13.09
C HIS A 182 -11.00 -12.70 -13.07
N LEU A 183 -9.97 -12.45 -12.25
CA LEU A 183 -8.81 -13.33 -12.14
C LEU A 183 -9.19 -14.72 -11.62
N GLY A 184 -10.10 -14.81 -10.64
CA GLY A 184 -10.59 -16.09 -10.12
C GLY A 184 -11.26 -16.94 -11.20
N ARG A 185 -12.01 -16.33 -12.12
CA ARG A 185 -12.63 -17.05 -13.26
C ARG A 185 -11.57 -17.48 -14.29
N LYS A 186 -10.64 -16.60 -14.63
CA LYS A 186 -9.59 -16.85 -15.63
C LYS A 186 -8.55 -17.87 -15.15
N ALA A 187 -8.27 -17.93 -13.85
CA ALA A 187 -7.42 -18.97 -13.25
C ALA A 187 -7.96 -20.40 -13.46
N MET A 188 -9.27 -20.55 -13.66
CA MET A 188 -9.93 -21.84 -13.92
C MET A 188 -10.14 -22.11 -15.43
N SER A 189 -9.61 -21.26 -16.31
CA SER A 189 -9.70 -21.41 -17.76
C SER A 189 -8.34 -21.82 -18.37
N PRO A 190 -8.27 -22.14 -19.67
CA PRO A 190 -6.99 -22.34 -20.37
C PRO A 190 -6.03 -21.14 -20.31
N GLU A 191 -6.51 -19.95 -19.91
CA GLU A 191 -5.72 -18.72 -19.76
C GLU A 191 -5.02 -18.62 -18.39
N PHE A 192 -4.99 -19.70 -17.60
CA PHE A 192 -4.42 -19.68 -16.23
C PHE A 192 -2.98 -19.14 -16.20
N LYS A 193 -2.12 -19.49 -17.18
CA LYS A 193 -0.74 -18.97 -17.22
C LYS A 193 -0.69 -17.44 -17.37
N LYS A 194 -1.53 -16.88 -18.23
CA LYS A 194 -1.68 -15.42 -18.37
C LYS A 194 -2.15 -14.81 -17.07
N THR A 195 -3.17 -15.42 -16.46
CA THR A 195 -3.71 -14.99 -15.15
C THR A 195 -2.62 -14.92 -14.07
N PHE A 196 -1.77 -15.95 -13.97
CA PHE A 196 -0.70 -16.00 -12.98
C PHE A 196 0.44 -15.02 -13.28
N ALA A 197 0.65 -14.59 -14.53
CA ALA A 197 1.56 -13.49 -14.86
C ALA A 197 1.10 -12.14 -14.23
N HIS A 198 -0.20 -11.99 -14.00
CA HIS A 198 -0.81 -10.81 -13.37
C HIS A 198 -0.96 -10.95 -11.84
N ALA A 199 -0.46 -12.03 -11.23
CA ALA A 199 -0.61 -12.27 -9.79
C ALA A 199 0.09 -11.19 -8.94
N PHE A 200 1.33 -10.81 -9.29
CA PHE A 200 2.07 -9.78 -8.56
C PHE A 200 1.47 -8.38 -8.72
N PRO A 201 1.12 -7.91 -9.93
CA PRO A 201 0.30 -6.71 -10.10
C PRO A 201 -0.99 -6.73 -9.27
N PHE A 202 -1.68 -7.87 -9.19
CA PHE A 202 -2.88 -7.99 -8.36
C PHE A 202 -2.58 -7.84 -6.86
N LEU A 203 -1.49 -8.43 -6.38
CA LEU A 203 -1.03 -8.25 -5.00
C LEU A 203 -0.73 -6.77 -4.70
N GLU A 204 -0.09 -6.07 -5.64
CA GLU A 204 0.18 -4.63 -5.49
C GLU A 204 -1.10 -3.81 -5.36
N VAL A 205 -2.10 -4.04 -6.21
CA VAL A 205 -3.35 -3.25 -6.16
C VAL A 205 -4.15 -3.55 -4.90
N MET A 206 -4.15 -4.80 -4.42
CA MET A 206 -4.77 -5.16 -3.14
C MET A 206 -4.04 -4.47 -1.97
N GLY A 207 -2.72 -4.36 -2.04
CA GLY A 207 -1.91 -3.63 -1.07
C GLY A 207 -2.16 -2.11 -1.08
N ASP A 208 -2.21 -1.47 -2.25
CA ASP A 208 -2.51 -0.04 -2.38
C ASP A 208 -3.89 0.29 -1.77
N VAL A 209 -4.92 -0.51 -2.06
CA VAL A 209 -6.26 -0.37 -1.46
C VAL A 209 -6.21 -0.57 0.06
N THR A 210 -5.41 -1.52 0.54
CA THR A 210 -5.21 -1.75 1.98
C THR A 210 -4.54 -0.56 2.67
N MET A 211 -3.56 0.09 2.03
CA MET A 211 -2.95 1.31 2.57
C MET A 211 -3.95 2.46 2.60
N GLY A 212 -4.75 2.62 1.55
CA GLY A 212 -5.85 3.58 1.52
C GLY A 212 -6.83 3.36 2.67
N TRP A 213 -7.20 2.10 2.95
CA TRP A 213 -8.02 1.72 4.10
C TRP A 213 -7.38 2.10 5.44
N MET A 214 -6.13 1.71 5.69
CA MET A 214 -5.43 2.01 6.94
C MET A 214 -5.28 3.51 7.17
N LEU A 215 -4.94 4.27 6.13
CA LEU A 215 -4.77 5.72 6.22
C LEU A 215 -6.11 6.43 6.44
N LEU A 216 -7.19 6.01 5.76
CA LEU A 216 -8.53 6.57 5.97
C LEU A 216 -9.03 6.28 7.38
N TRP A 217 -8.76 5.08 7.92
CA TRP A 217 -9.10 4.75 9.30
C TRP A 217 -8.41 5.69 10.30
N ARG A 218 -7.10 5.91 10.13
CA ARG A 218 -6.34 6.86 10.96
C ARG A 218 -6.86 8.29 10.82
N ALA A 219 -7.23 8.71 9.60
CA ALA A 219 -7.80 10.02 9.35
C ALA A 219 -9.15 10.22 10.05
N ALA A 220 -10.02 9.21 10.05
CA ALA A 220 -11.29 9.26 10.79
C ALA A 220 -11.07 9.48 12.30
N VAL A 221 -10.16 8.71 12.91
CA VAL A 221 -9.80 8.87 14.33
C VAL A 221 -9.16 10.24 14.58
N ALA A 222 -8.31 10.72 13.68
CA ALA A 222 -7.68 12.04 13.80
C ALA A 222 -8.71 13.17 13.74
N SER A 223 -9.70 13.09 12.85
CA SER A 223 -10.81 14.05 12.76
C SER A 223 -11.60 14.12 14.06
N GLU A 224 -11.93 12.98 14.67
CA GLU A 224 -12.62 12.92 15.96
C GLU A 224 -11.81 13.60 17.06
N LYS A 225 -10.52 13.28 17.16
CA LYS A 225 -9.64 13.85 18.19
C LYS A 225 -9.48 15.35 18.04
N LEU A 226 -9.43 15.85 16.81
CA LEU A 226 -9.38 17.29 16.55
C LEU A 226 -10.69 17.98 16.95
N GLN A 227 -11.84 17.40 16.62
CA GLN A 227 -13.16 17.93 17.01
C GLN A 227 -13.39 17.91 18.53
N GLU A 228 -12.88 16.89 19.23
CA GLU A 228 -12.92 16.77 20.69
C GLU A 228 -11.99 17.75 21.42
N GLY A 229 -11.22 18.58 20.70
CA GLY A 229 -10.29 19.54 21.30
C GLY A 229 -8.97 18.90 21.73
N ALA A 230 -8.30 18.21 20.80
CA ALA A 230 -6.97 17.64 21.00
C ALA A 230 -6.00 18.62 21.70
N LYS A 231 -5.13 18.09 22.55
CA LYS A 231 -4.09 18.88 23.23
C LYS A 231 -3.22 19.57 22.17
N LYS A 232 -2.84 20.83 22.41
CA LYS A 232 -2.04 21.65 21.47
C LYS A 232 -0.81 20.93 20.90
N LYS A 233 -0.11 20.13 21.69
CA LYS A 233 1.07 19.36 21.27
C LYS A 233 0.77 18.22 20.28
N ASP A 234 -0.47 17.73 20.27
CA ASP A 234 -0.89 16.57 19.46
C ASP A 234 -1.61 17.01 18.17
N VAL A 235 -2.01 18.28 18.05
CA VAL A 235 -2.73 18.84 16.88
C VAL A 235 -1.96 18.59 15.58
N GLY A 236 -0.67 18.95 15.53
CA GLY A 236 0.15 18.77 14.33
C GLY A 236 0.32 17.29 13.92
N PHE A 237 0.27 16.36 14.88
CA PHE A 237 0.27 14.93 14.57
C PHE A 237 -1.03 14.52 13.88
N TYR A 238 -2.19 14.89 14.43
CA TYR A 238 -3.49 14.55 13.85
C TYR A 238 -3.71 15.20 12.48
N GLU A 239 -3.35 16.48 12.32
CA GLU A 239 -3.37 17.14 11.02
C GLU A 239 -2.46 16.43 10.00
N GLY A 240 -1.28 15.97 10.45
CA GLY A 240 -0.38 15.16 9.64
C GLY A 240 -0.98 13.82 9.20
N GLN A 241 -1.84 13.20 10.00
CA GLN A 241 -2.57 11.97 9.61
C GLN A 241 -3.57 12.26 8.49
N LEU A 242 -4.30 13.37 8.58
CA LEU A 242 -5.22 13.81 7.53
C LEU A 242 -4.48 14.06 6.21
N GLN A 243 -3.32 14.72 6.25
CA GLN A 243 -2.51 14.97 5.05
C GLN A 243 -1.94 13.69 4.44
N SER A 244 -1.57 12.70 5.26
CA SER A 244 -1.03 11.43 4.77
C SER A 244 -2.10 10.63 4.02
N ALA A 245 -3.32 10.56 4.58
CA ALA A 245 -4.47 9.95 3.90
C ALA A 245 -4.83 10.70 2.62
N LYS A 246 -4.91 12.04 2.70
CA LYS A 246 -5.23 12.89 1.54
C LYS A 246 -4.23 12.73 0.41
N PHE A 247 -2.93 12.71 0.73
CA PHE A 247 -1.90 12.50 -0.28
C PHE A 247 -2.05 11.12 -0.91
N PHE A 248 -2.02 10.05 -0.12
CA PHE A 248 -2.07 8.69 -0.65
C PHE A 248 -3.31 8.43 -1.52
N ILE A 249 -4.50 8.79 -1.03
CA ILE A 249 -5.77 8.54 -1.74
C ILE A 249 -5.90 9.41 -2.99
N ASN A 250 -5.29 10.60 -3.02
CA ASN A 250 -5.41 11.49 -4.17
C ASN A 250 -4.28 11.39 -5.19
N THR A 251 -3.11 10.82 -4.82
CA THR A 251 -1.93 10.78 -5.69
C THR A 251 -1.44 9.38 -5.99
N VAL A 252 -1.53 8.45 -5.02
CA VAL A 252 -1.03 7.07 -5.17
C VAL A 252 -2.15 6.14 -5.65
N LEU A 253 -3.28 6.14 -4.96
CA LEU A 253 -4.42 5.27 -5.26
C LEU A 253 -4.98 5.42 -6.70
N PRO A 254 -5.00 6.61 -7.33
CA PRO A 254 -5.44 6.72 -8.72
C PRO A 254 -4.59 5.90 -9.71
N VAL A 255 -3.30 5.73 -9.45
CA VAL A 255 -2.40 4.90 -10.28
C VAL A 255 -2.82 3.44 -10.23
N THR A 256 -3.32 2.98 -9.09
CA THR A 256 -3.84 1.63 -8.87
C THR A 256 -4.97 1.29 -9.84
N HIS A 257 -5.81 2.25 -10.24
CA HIS A 257 -6.84 2.01 -11.25
C HIS A 257 -6.25 1.66 -12.62
N GLY A 258 -5.15 2.28 -13.02
CA GLY A 258 -4.44 1.92 -14.26
C GLY A 258 -3.87 0.50 -14.21
N LYS A 259 -3.32 0.09 -13.06
CA LYS A 259 -2.89 -1.30 -12.84
C LYS A 259 -4.06 -2.27 -12.91
N MET A 260 -5.19 -1.95 -12.29
CA MET A 260 -6.41 -2.77 -12.36
C MET A 260 -6.96 -2.88 -13.79
N ALA A 261 -6.89 -1.81 -14.59
CA ALA A 261 -7.25 -1.88 -16.01
C ALA A 261 -6.34 -2.85 -16.79
N SER A 262 -5.02 -2.77 -16.59
CA SER A 262 -4.09 -3.74 -17.20
C SER A 262 -4.34 -5.18 -16.76
N ILE A 263 -4.77 -5.39 -15.51
CA ILE A 263 -5.17 -6.71 -15.00
C ILE A 263 -6.44 -7.19 -15.70
N GLN A 264 -7.41 -6.31 -16.02
CA GLN A 264 -8.62 -6.72 -16.75
C GLN A 264 -8.34 -7.11 -18.20
N ASP A 265 -7.37 -6.44 -18.84
CA ASP A 265 -6.97 -6.72 -20.21
C ASP A 265 -6.29 -8.09 -20.37
N LEU A 266 -5.66 -8.59 -19.29
CA LEU A 266 -5.13 -9.96 -19.21
C LEU A 266 -4.09 -10.25 -20.32
N ASP A 267 -3.28 -9.25 -20.67
CA ASP A 267 -2.30 -9.32 -21.74
C ASP A 267 -1.38 -10.55 -21.60
N GLY A 268 -1.18 -11.24 -22.72
CA GLY A 268 -0.47 -12.51 -22.78
C GLY A 268 1.00 -12.38 -23.14
N SER A 269 1.52 -11.19 -23.44
CA SER A 269 2.84 -11.00 -24.06
C SER A 269 3.95 -11.65 -23.24
N ALA A 270 3.90 -11.57 -21.91
CA ALA A 270 4.90 -12.17 -21.02
C ALA A 270 4.93 -13.72 -21.06
N ILE A 271 3.86 -14.36 -21.54
CA ILE A 271 3.74 -15.81 -21.67
C ILE A 271 3.89 -16.28 -23.12
N GLU A 272 3.54 -15.40 -24.08
CA GLU A 272 3.51 -15.72 -25.50
C GLU A 272 4.84 -15.40 -26.22
N ILE A 273 5.68 -14.56 -25.64
CA ILE A 273 7.02 -14.28 -26.16
C ILE A 273 7.86 -15.57 -26.17
N GLU A 274 8.44 -15.89 -27.33
CA GLU A 274 9.40 -16.98 -27.49
C GLU A 274 10.72 -16.64 -26.78
N ASP A 275 11.44 -17.65 -26.28
CA ASP A 275 12.70 -17.45 -25.52
C ASP A 275 13.73 -16.59 -26.26
N VAL A 276 13.87 -16.80 -27.57
CA VAL A 276 14.74 -16.00 -28.47
C VAL A 276 14.36 -14.51 -28.47
N GLY A 277 13.08 -14.19 -28.27
CA GLY A 277 12.57 -12.83 -28.21
C GLY A 277 13.08 -12.02 -27.00
N PHE A 278 13.58 -12.67 -25.95
CA PHE A 278 14.21 -11.98 -24.81
C PHE A 278 15.63 -11.47 -25.10
N GLY A 279 16.15 -11.67 -26.31
CA GLY A 279 17.47 -11.18 -26.71
C GLY A 279 18.61 -12.03 -26.16
N GLY A 280 18.41 -13.34 -26.09
CA GLY A 280 19.47 -14.29 -25.74
C GLY A 280 20.69 -14.15 -26.67
N VAL A 281 21.87 -14.15 -26.06
CA VAL A 281 23.17 -14.37 -26.74
C VAL A 281 23.27 -15.84 -27.16
#